data_AF-A0A839NRA3-F1
#
_entry.id   AF-A0A839NRA3-F1
#
_cell.length_a   1.000
_cell.length_b   1.000
_cell.length_c   1.000
_cell.angle_alpha   90.00
_cell.angle_beta   90.00
_cell.angle_gamma   90.00
#
_symmetry.space_group_name_H-M   'P 1'
#
loop_
_entity.id
_entity.type
_entity.pdbx_description
1 polymer ?
#
loop_
_entity_poly.entity_id
_entity_poly.type
_entity_poly.pdbx_seq_one_letter_code
_entity_poly.pdbx_strand_id
1 'polypeptide(L)'
;MSALADLSDAGLADLIDTVRTEIVRRNELLRDAASASARSLVQGRRYALVALAQAEERLRAGPSTPLPAADLPVIDEPRVPRRPPIGGDPMRPVNGERLPPGRYHP
;
A
#
# COMPACT_ATOMS: atom_id res chain seq x y z
N MET A 1 -11.36 -7.93 20.35
CA MET A 1 -11.67 -6.53 19.99
C MET A 1 -10.34 -5.82 19.80
N SER A 2 -10.21 -5.01 18.76
CA SER A 2 -8.99 -4.22 18.52
C SER A 2 -9.03 -3.00 19.43
N ALA A 3 -7.93 -2.69 20.13
CA ALA A 3 -7.84 -1.51 21.00
C ALA A 3 -8.20 -0.19 20.30
N LEU A 4 -8.11 -0.15 18.96
CA LEU A 4 -8.52 0.99 18.15
C LEU A 4 -10.05 1.14 18.06
N ALA A 5 -10.80 0.05 18.13
CA ALA A 5 -12.27 0.08 18.03
C ALA A 5 -12.93 0.62 19.31
N ASP A 6 -12.19 0.63 20.42
CA ASP A 6 -12.66 1.09 21.72
C ASP A 6 -12.30 2.56 22.01
N LEU A 7 -11.58 3.23 21.10
CA LEU A 7 -11.20 4.64 21.24
C LEU A 7 -12.39 5.57 20.96
N SER A 8 -12.51 6.62 21.76
CA SER A 8 -13.35 7.76 21.43
C SER A 8 -12.79 8.52 20.22
N ASP A 9 -13.62 9.32 19.55
CA ASP A 9 -13.15 10.18 18.46
C ASP A 9 -12.02 11.11 18.92
N ALA A 10 -12.09 11.65 20.14
CA ALA A 10 -11.00 12.45 20.71
C ALA A 10 -9.71 11.63 20.88
N GLY A 11 -9.80 10.41 21.42
CA GLY A 11 -8.64 9.53 21.56
C GLY A 11 -8.05 9.09 20.21
N LEU A 12 -8.90 8.94 19.19
CA LEU A 12 -8.45 8.65 17.83
C LEU A 12 -7.75 9.86 17.20
N ALA A 13 -8.25 11.08 17.42
CA ALA A 13 -7.59 12.31 16.98
C ALA A 13 -6.19 12.46 17.61
N ASP A 14 -6.08 12.26 18.93
CA ASP A 14 -4.81 12.33 19.65
C ASP A 14 -3.79 11.30 19.14
N LEU A 15 -4.27 10.08 18.84
CA LEU A 15 -3.43 9.04 18.27
C LEU A 15 -2.94 9.41 16.86
N ILE A 16 -3.80 9.96 16.01
CA ILE A 16 -3.41 10.41 14.67
C ILE A 16 -2.34 11.49 14.76
N ASP A 17 -2.50 12.48 15.64
CA ASP A 17 -1.51 13.54 15.83
C ASP A 17 -0.18 13.03 16.37
N THR A 18 -0.23 12.10 17.33
CA THR A 18 0.96 11.43 17.88
C THR A 18 1.75 10.70 16.78
N VAL A 19 1.05 9.92 15.94
CA VAL A 19 1.69 9.17 14.85
C VAL A 19 2.25 10.14 13.80
N ARG A 20 1.53 11.20 13.45
CA ARG A 20 2.01 12.23 12.52
C ARG A 20 3.31 12.84 13.04
N THR A 21 3.32 13.30 14.28
CA THR A 21 4.47 13.95 14.91
C THR A 21 5.70 13.05 14.90
N GLU A 22 5.53 11.78 15.26
CA GLU A 22 6.63 10.82 15.27
C GLU A 22 7.12 10.48 13.85
N ILE A 23 6.24 10.42 12.84
CA ILE A 23 6.65 10.26 11.44
C ILE A 23 7.51 11.44 10.98
N VAL A 24 7.07 12.68 11.25
CA VAL A 24 7.81 13.89 10.88
C VAL A 24 9.17 13.90 11.55
N ARG A 25 9.21 13.65 12.86
CA ARG A 25 10.46 13.57 13.64
C ARG A 25 11.42 12.54 13.05
N ARG A 26 10.94 11.32 12.74
CA ARG A 26 11.78 10.25 12.16
C ARG A 26 12.20 10.54 10.73
N ASN A 27 11.46 11.34 9.97
CA ASN A 27 11.86 11.76 8.64
C ASN A 27 12.97 12.81 8.70
N GLU A 28 12.92 13.75 9.65
CA GLU A 28 14.03 14.71 9.87
C GLU A 28 15.35 13.99 10.18
N LEU A 29 15.30 12.91 10.98
CA LEU A 29 16.49 12.07 11.24
C LEU A 29 17.07 11.40 9.98
N LEU A 30 16.28 11.28 8.91
CA LEU A 30 16.66 10.64 7.65
C LEU A 30 16.86 11.65 6.51
N ARG A 31 16.73 12.95 6.77
CA ARG A 31 16.71 14.00 5.75
C ARG A 31 17.97 14.01 4.88
N ASP A 32 19.12 13.82 5.51
CA ASP A 32 20.43 13.85 4.85
C ASP A 32 20.96 12.45 4.52
N ALA A 33 20.16 11.40 4.74
CA ALA A 33 20.58 10.04 4.48
C ALA A 33 20.61 9.74 2.97
N ALA A 34 21.79 9.46 2.44
CA ALA A 34 21.98 9.15 1.01
C ALA A 34 21.53 7.73 0.60
N SER A 35 21.28 6.84 1.56
CA SER A 35 20.98 5.43 1.26
C SER A 35 19.64 5.26 0.55
N ALA A 36 19.57 4.31 -0.39
CA ALA A 36 18.32 4.00 -1.11
C ALA A 36 17.21 3.53 -0.15
N SER A 37 17.57 2.78 0.89
CA SER A 37 16.63 2.34 1.93
C SER A 37 16.05 3.50 2.73
N ALA A 38 16.87 4.50 3.10
CA ALA A 38 16.36 5.68 3.80
C ALA A 38 15.39 6.49 2.92
N ARG A 39 15.72 6.68 1.64
CA ARG A 39 14.84 7.35 0.67
C ARG A 39 13.52 6.59 0.50
N SER A 40 13.56 5.26 0.39
CA SER A 40 12.36 4.42 0.31
C SER A 40 11.50 4.52 1.57
N LEU A 41 12.11 4.53 2.76
CA LEU A 41 11.39 4.71 4.03
C LEU A 41 10.71 6.09 4.14
N VAL A 42 11.41 7.17 3.79
CA VAL A 42 10.83 8.52 3.77
C VAL A 42 9.68 8.59 2.78
N GLN A 43 9.82 7.99 1.60
CA GLN A 43 8.76 7.94 0.60
C GLN A 43 7.54 7.16 1.12
N GLY A 44 7.72 5.96 1.70
CA GLY A 44 6.64 5.20 2.32
C GLY A 44 5.92 5.97 3.43
N ARG A 45 6.66 6.70 4.26
CA ARG A 45 6.11 7.54 5.32
C ARG A 45 5.31 8.75 4.81
N ARG A 46 5.62 9.27 3.61
CA ARG A 46 4.78 10.32 2.98
C ARG A 46 3.36 9.82 2.69
N TYR A 47 3.18 8.56 2.28
CA TYR A 47 1.83 7.97 2.11
C TYR A 47 1.07 7.91 3.42
N ALA A 48 1.74 7.48 4.48
CA ALA A 48 1.13 7.42 5.80
C ALA A 48 0.65 8.82 6.24
N LEU A 49 1.45 9.87 6.01
CA LEU A 49 1.03 11.25 6.31
C LEU A 49 -0.22 11.69 5.53
N VAL A 50 -0.31 11.35 4.24
CA VAL A 50 -1.50 11.63 3.43
C VAL A 50 -2.73 10.88 3.96
N ALA A 51 -2.58 9.60 4.30
CA ALA A 51 -3.65 8.79 4.87
C ALA A 51 -4.12 9.32 6.24
N LEU A 52 -3.20 9.78 7.10
CA LEU A 52 -3.54 10.38 8.39
C LEU A 52 -4.27 11.71 8.23
N ALA A 53 -3.87 12.55 7.28
CA ALA A 53 -4.60 13.79 6.98
C ALA A 53 -6.04 13.51 6.53
N GLN A 54 -6.24 12.49 5.69
CA GLN A 54 -7.59 12.05 5.32
C GLN A 54 -8.38 11.49 6.50
N ALA A 55 -7.73 10.76 7.41
CA ALA A 55 -8.38 10.20 8.59
C ALA A 55 -8.90 11.30 9.52
N GLU A 56 -8.11 12.36 9.74
CA GLU A 56 -8.55 13.53 10.50
C GLU A 56 -9.70 14.27 9.83
N GLU A 57 -9.64 14.45 8.50
CA GLU A 57 -10.74 15.08 7.77
C GLU A 57 -12.03 14.28 7.92
N ARG A 58 -11.95 12.94 7.83
CA ARG A 58 -13.09 12.04 8.05
C ARG A 58 -13.63 12.15 9.47
N LEU A 59 -12.75 12.22 10.45
CA LEU A 59 -13.14 12.35 11.85
C LEU A 59 -13.86 13.67 12.11
N ARG A 60 -13.40 14.76 11.49
CA ARG A 60 -14.02 16.09 11.60
C ARG A 60 -15.34 16.19 10.84
N ALA A 61 -15.40 15.64 9.64
CA ALA A 61 -16.55 15.73 8.76
C ALA A 61 -17.67 14.72 9.13
N GLY A 62 -17.35 13.72 9.95
CA GLY A 62 -18.26 12.66 10.34
C GLY A 62 -18.49 11.59 9.25
N PRO A 63 -19.12 10.46 9.62
CA PRO A 63 -19.22 9.26 8.78
C PRO A 63 -20.05 9.45 7.50
N SER A 64 -20.84 10.52 7.42
CA SER A 64 -21.77 10.77 6.33
C SER A 64 -21.21 11.67 5.23
N THR A 65 -20.03 12.26 5.42
CA THR A 65 -19.45 13.20 4.45
C THR A 65 -18.55 12.48 3.45
N PRO A 66 -18.89 12.44 2.15
CA PRO A 66 -18.00 11.89 1.14
C PRO A 66 -16.83 12.86 0.94
N LEU A 67 -15.63 12.41 1.29
CA LEU A 67 -14.39 13.16 1.08
C LEU A 67 -13.68 12.66 -0.19
N PRO A 68 -13.05 13.57 -0.96
CA PRO A 68 -12.28 13.19 -2.12
C PRO A 68 -11.16 12.21 -1.72
N ALA A 69 -10.92 11.19 -2.55
CA ALA A 69 -9.73 10.36 -2.39
C ALA A 69 -8.51 11.27 -2.56
N ALA A 70 -7.59 11.32 -1.59
CA ALA A 70 -6.38 12.09 -1.81
C ALA A 70 -5.52 11.37 -2.85
N ASP A 71 -4.92 12.17 -3.74
CA ASP A 71 -3.92 11.71 -4.66
C ASP A 71 -2.72 11.18 -3.87
N LEU A 72 -2.57 9.86 -3.85
CA LEU A 72 -1.40 9.23 -3.28
C LEU A 72 -0.22 9.55 -4.21
N PRO A 73 0.96 9.90 -3.66
CA PRO A 73 2.14 10.14 -4.50
C PRO A 73 2.43 8.88 -5.36
N VAL A 74 3.13 9.01 -6.48
CA VAL A 74 3.56 7.80 -7.23
C VAL A 74 4.82 7.24 -6.55
N ILE A 75 4.78 5.98 -6.07
CA ILE A 75 6.02 5.31 -5.65
C ILE A 75 6.63 4.74 -6.92
N ASP A 76 7.81 5.23 -7.28
CA ASP A 76 8.67 4.51 -8.22
C ASP A 76 9.34 3.37 -7.45
N GLU A 77 8.55 2.35 -7.09
CA GLU A 77 9.11 1.13 -6.52
C GLU A 77 10.00 0.51 -7.60
N PRO A 78 11.24 0.09 -7.28
CA PRO A 78 12.04 -0.68 -8.20
C PRO A 78 11.21 -1.90 -8.58
N ARG A 79 10.68 -1.91 -9.81
CA ARG A 79 9.80 -2.97 -10.30
C ARG A 79 10.56 -4.27 -10.17
N VAL A 80 10.22 -5.05 -9.14
CA VAL A 80 10.72 -6.41 -9.02
C VAL A 80 10.31 -7.11 -10.32
N PRO A 81 11.21 -7.77 -11.04
CA PRO A 81 10.83 -8.53 -12.22
C PRO A 81 9.69 -9.47 -11.83
N ARG A 82 8.51 -9.27 -12.44
CA ARG A 82 7.36 -10.15 -12.19
C ARG A 82 7.84 -11.56 -12.51
N ARG A 83 7.85 -12.43 -11.50
CA ARG A 83 8.14 -13.85 -11.70
C ARG A 83 7.19 -14.34 -12.81
N PRO A 84 7.69 -14.97 -13.89
CA PRO A 84 6.81 -15.55 -14.89
C PRO A 84 5.82 -16.48 -14.18
N PRO A 85 4.55 -16.55 -14.61
CA PRO A 85 3.61 -17.49 -14.01
C PRO A 85 4.18 -18.90 -14.13
N ILE A 86 4.52 -19.50 -12.98
CA ILE A 86 4.82 -20.92 -12.87
C ILE A 86 3.50 -21.64 -13.14
N GLY A 87 3.30 -22.12 -14.37
CA GLY A 87 2.07 -22.83 -14.72
C GLY A 87 1.72 -22.89 -16.21
N GLY A 88 2.65 -22.64 -17.13
CA GLY A 88 2.48 -23.02 -18.53
C GLY A 88 3.10 -24.41 -18.76
N ASP A 89 2.27 -25.40 -19.09
CA ASP A 89 2.76 -26.67 -19.64
C ASP A 89 3.63 -26.35 -20.87
N PRO A 90 4.94 -26.68 -20.87
CA PRO A 90 5.85 -26.35 -21.97
C PRO A 90 5.47 -27.04 -23.29
N MET A 91 4.55 -28.02 -23.26
CA MET A 91 4.06 -28.73 -24.44
C MET A 91 2.79 -28.12 -25.05
N ARG A 92 2.23 -27.05 -24.46
CA ARG A 92 1.02 -26.42 -24.99
C ARG A 92 1.36 -25.57 -26.22
N PRO A 93 0.81 -25.87 -27.41
CA PRO A 93 1.07 -25.07 -28.61
C PRO A 93 0.55 -23.63 -28.45
N VAL A 94 1.39 -22.64 -28.73
CA VAL A 94 1.07 -21.20 -28.64
C VAL A 94 0.37 -20.65 -29.89
N ASN A 95 0.19 -21.48 -30.91
CA ASN A 95 -0.36 -21.14 -32.23
C ASN A 95 -1.88 -21.38 -32.36
N GLY A 96 -2.58 -21.69 -31.26
CA GLY A 96 -4.04 -21.87 -31.27
C GLY A 96 -4.51 -23.22 -31.85
N GLU A 97 -3.60 -24.12 -32.20
CA GLU A 97 -3.94 -25.48 -32.60
C GLU A 97 -4.45 -26.28 -31.40
N ARG A 98 -5.57 -27.02 -31.57
CA ARG A 98 -6.09 -27.89 -30.51
C ARG A 98 -5.05 -28.96 -30.18
N LEU A 99 -4.88 -29.23 -28.89
CA LEU A 99 -4.17 -30.42 -28.42
C LEU A 99 -4.72 -31.66 -29.14
N PRO A 100 -3.86 -32.60 -29.56
CA PRO A 100 -4.33 -33.82 -30.21
C PRO A 100 -5.33 -34.52 -29.27
N PRO A 101 -6.48 -35.00 -29.77
CA PRO A 101 -7.45 -35.68 -28.93
C PRO A 101 -6.76 -36.90 -28.30
N GLY A 102 -6.68 -36.89 -26.97
CA GLY A 102 -6.07 -37.97 -26.21
C GLY A 102 -6.74 -39.29 -26.56
N ARG A 103 -5.92 -40.32 -26.81
CA ARG A 103 -6.42 -41.68 -26.95
C ARG A 103 -7.16 -42.06 -25.67
N TYR A 104 -8.39 -42.55 -25.82
CA TYR A 104 -9.05 -43.35 -24.79
C TYR A 104 -8.10 -44.51 -24.43
N HIS A 105 -7.71 -44.59 -23.16
CA HIS A 105 -7.18 -45.83 -22.61
C HIS A 105 -8.34 -46.56 -21.89
N PRO A 106 -8.42 -47.90 -21.99
CA PRO A 106 -9.45 -48.70 -21.31
C PRO A 106 -9.33 -48.61 -19.78
#